data_AF-A0A849RY94-F1
#
_entry.id   AF-A0A849RY94-F1
#
_cell.length_a   1.000
_cell.length_b   1.000
_cell.length_c   1.000
_cell.angle_alpha   90.00
_cell.angle_beta   90.00
_cell.angle_gamma   90.00
#
_symmetry.space_group_name_H-M   'P 1'
#
loop_
_entity.id
_entity.type
_entity.pdbx_description
1 polymer ?
#
loop_
_entity_poly.entity_id
_entity_poly.type
_entity_poly.pdbx_seq_one_letter_code
_entity_poly.pdbx_strand_id
1 'polypeptide(L)' 'MADFNALTGIALDPVYTGKMMYALYDLLKQQRFAAGQSIIALHTGGLQGNRGFI' A
#
# COMPACT_ATOMS: atom_id res chain seq x y z
N MET A 1 -4.15 6.05 1.33
CA MET A 1 -3.72 5.52 2.64
C MET A 1 -4.90 5.41 3.60
N ALA A 2 -5.65 6.49 3.83
CA ALA A 2 -6.86 6.47 4.66
C ALA A 2 -7.88 5.41 4.18
N ASP A 3 -8.24 5.42 2.89
CA ASP A 3 -9.19 4.45 2.34
C ASP A 3 -8.73 2.99 2.48
N PHE A 4 -7.43 2.73 2.25
CA PHE A 4 -6.86 1.40 2.41
C PHE A 4 -6.98 0.91 3.85
N ASN A 5 -6.63 1.75 4.83
CA ASN A 5 -6.78 1.41 6.24
C ASN A 5 -8.26 1.23 6.63
N ALA A 6 -9.15 2.11 6.17
CA ALA A 6 -10.58 1.99 6.43
C ALA A 6 -11.18 0.67 5.90
N LEU A 7 -10.71 0.20 4.75
CA LEU A 7 -11.20 -1.04 4.12
C LEU A 7 -10.56 -2.32 4.69
N THR A 8 -9.31 -2.27 5.14
CA THR A 8 -8.53 -3.47 5.49
C THR A 8 -8.15 -3.57 6.97
N GLY A 9 -8.21 -2.45 7.71
CA GLY A 9 -7.65 -2.32 9.06
C GLY A 9 -6.12 -2.28 9.11
N ILE A 10 -5.43 -2.25 7.97
CA ILE A 10 -3.96 -2.22 7.90
C ILE A 10 -3.49 -0.78 7.71
N ALA A 11 -2.81 -0.26 8.73
CA ALA A 11 -2.13 1.03 8.64
C ALA A 11 -0.92 0.95 7.71
N LEU A 12 -0.61 2.04 7.00
CA LEU A 12 0.58 2.20 6.17
C LEU A 12 1.41 3.39 6.67
N ASP A 13 2.68 3.41 6.32
CA ASP A 13 3.58 4.55 6.54
C ASP A 13 3.73 5.41 5.27
N PRO A 14 3.94 6.73 5.38
CA PRO A 14 4.01 7.63 4.23
C PRO A 14 5.33 7.52 3.44
N VAL A 15 6.37 6.88 3.99
CA VAL A 15 7.70 6.85 3.38
C VAL A 15 7.88 5.62 2.48
N TYR A 16 7.38 4.45 2.91
CA TYR A 16 7.61 3.17 2.24
C TYR A 16 6.33 2.43 1.85
N THR A 17 5.59 1.88 2.81
CA THR A 17 4.46 0.98 2.54
C THR A 17 3.30 1.71 1.86
N GLY A 18 3.09 2.99 2.16
CA GLY A 18 2.15 3.86 1.45
C GLY A 18 2.51 4.05 -0.03
N LYS A 19 3.79 4.27 -0.35
CA LYS A 19 4.27 4.39 -1.74
C LYS A 19 4.19 3.07 -2.48
N MET A 20 4.54 1.97 -1.83
CA MET A 20 4.40 0.63 -2.39
C MET A 20 2.95 0.36 -2.80
N MET A 21 1.99 0.58 -1.90
CA MET A 21 0.58 0.34 -2.21
C MET A 21 0.07 1.30 -3.29
N TYR A 22 0.48 2.57 -3.25
CA TYR A 22 0.14 3.54 -4.31
C TYR A 22 0.60 3.05 -5.69
N ALA A 23 1.88 2.66 -5.82
CA ALA A 23 2.44 2.16 -7.06
C ALA A 23 1.78 0.85 -7.51
N LEU A 24 1.47 -0.06 -6.58
CA LEU A 24 0.77 -1.30 -6.91
C LEU A 24 -0.62 -1.04 -7.53
N TYR A 25 -1.40 -0.12 -6.96
CA TYR A 25 -2.70 0.27 -7.53
C TYR A 25 -2.55 0.93 -8.91
N ASP A 26 -1.52 1.75 -9.10
CA ASP A 26 -1.22 2.37 -10.39
C ASP A 26 -0.87 1.31 -11.46
N LEU A 27 -0.03 0.35 -11.12
CA LEU A 27 0.32 -0.77 -12.00
C LEU A 27 -0.88 -1.67 -12.34
N LEU A 28 -1.80 -1.87 -11.40
CA LEU A 28 -3.07 -2.58 -11.64
C LEU A 28 -3.95 -1.84 -12.65
N LYS A 29 -4.08 -0.51 -12.52
CA LYS A 29 -4.82 0.34 -13.48
C LYS A 29 -4.21 0.31 -14.88
N GLN A 30 -2.89 0.21 -14.96
CA GLN A 30 -2.15 0.06 -16.21
C GLN A 30 -2.19 -1.37 -16.79
N GLN A 31 -2.96 -2.28 -16.18
CA GLN A 31 -3.10 -3.68 -16.62
C GLN A 31 -1.75 -4.40 -16.76
N ARG A 32 -0.80 -4.10 -15.86
CA ARG A 32 0.57 -4.67 -15.88
C ARG A 32 0.63 -6.13 -15.41
N PHE A 33 -0.44 -6.63 -14.80
CA PHE A 33 -0.56 -7.98 -14.27
C PHE A 33 -1.69 -8.71 -15.00
N ALA A 34 -1.52 -10.01 -15.24
CA ALA A 34 -2.55 -10.81 -15.88
C ALA A 34 -3.75 -11.01 -14.94
N ALA A 35 -4.96 -11.12 -15.52
CA ALA A 35 -6.14 -11.45 -14.75
C ALA A 35 -5.97 -12.79 -14.02
N GLY A 36 -6.33 -12.85 -12.74
CA GLY A 36 -6.15 -14.04 -11.90
C GLY A 36 -4.75 -14.24 -11.34
N GLN A 37 -3.79 -13.35 -11.65
CA GLN A 37 -2.45 -13.41 -11.05
C GLN A 37 -2.49 -13.03 -9.56
N SER A 38 -1.93 -13.89 -8.71
CA SER A 38 -1.74 -13.60 -7.29
C SER A 38 -0.56 -12.68 -7.07
N ILE A 39 -0.73 -11.65 -6.25
CA ILE A 39 0.31 -10.68 -5.89
C ILE A 39 0.50 -10.70 -4.38
N ILE A 40 1.76 -10.77 -3.92
CA ILE A 40 2.11 -10.67 -2.51
C ILE A 40 2.71 -9.28 -2.26
N ALA A 41 2.01 -8.45 -1.50
CA ALA A 41 2.52 -7.18 -1.02
C ALA A 41 3.12 -7.37 0.38
N LEU A 42 4.44 -7.25 0.51
CA LEU A 42 5.12 -7.39 1.79
C LEU A 42 5.06 -6.08 2.59
N HIS A 43 4.26 -6.07 3.66
CA HIS A 43 4.20 -4.94 4.57
C HIS A 43 5.42 -4.93 5.51
N THR A 44 6.44 -4.13 5.20
CA THR A 44 7.71 -4.11 5.94
C THR A 44 7.70 -3.34 7.26
N GLY A 45 6.58 -2.71 7.65
CA GLY A 45 6.45 -1.97 8.91
C GLY A 45 6.55 -0.47 8.71
N GLY A 46 7.31 0.24 9.56
CA GLY A 46 7.57 1.68 9.41
C GLY A 46 6.53 2.61 10.04
N LEU A 47 5.49 2.08 10.69
CA LEU A 47 4.37 2.87 11.25
C LEU A 47 4.80 3.92 12.26
N GLN A 48 5.95 3.76 12.90
CA GLN A 48 6.54 4.80 13.76
C GLN A 48 6.77 6.12 13.03
N GLY A 49 6.99 6.08 11.71
CA GLY A 49 7.14 7.25 10.86
C GLY A 49 5.87 8.10 10.79
N ASN A 50 4.70 7.52 11.05
CA ASN A 50 3.43 8.25 11.06
C ASN A 50 3.46 9.38 12.08
N ARG A 51 4.17 9.22 13.21
CA ARG A 51 4.29 10.25 14.26
C ARG A 51 4.81 11.61 13.76
N GLY A 52 5.52 11.66 12.65
CA GLY A 52 5.98 12.92 12.05
C GLY A 52 4.96 13.60 11.14
N PHE A 53 3.81 12.97 10.90
CA PHE A 53 2.78 13.40 9.94
C PHE A 53 1.36 13.42 10.56
N ILE A 54 1.22 13.07 11.84
CA ILE A 54 0.02 13.26 12.66
C ILE A 54 0.14 14.54 13.48
#